data_AF-A0A3S3M6N5-F1
#
_entry.id   AF-A0A3S3M6N5-F1
#
_cell.length_a   1.000
_cell.length_b   1.000
_cell.length_c   1.000
_cell.angle_alpha   90.00
_cell.angle_beta   90.00
_cell.angle_gamma   90.00
#
_symmetry.space_group_name_H-M   'P 1'
#
loop_
_entity.id
_entity.type
_entity.pdbx_description
1 polymer ?
#
loop_
_entity_poly.entity_id
_entity_poly.type
_entity_poly.pdbx_seq_one_letter_code
_entity_poly.pdbx_strand_id
1 'polypeptide(L)' 'MLLGGLVLLAGIYGIAHLRRWPMRRAFAVFAALWALVAAVNLWVGVAHAGYALAEELPIFGLVFAVPTALAWLALRGRA' A
#
# COMPACT_ATOMS: atom_id res chain seq x y z
N MET A 1 -0.90 10.79 0.25
CA MET A 1 -0.65 9.36 0.55
C MET A 1 -0.86 8.44 -0.65
N LEU A 2 -2.01 8.45 -1.33
CA LEU A 2 -2.29 7.52 -2.44
C LEU A 2 -1.22 7.50 -3.56
N LEU A 3 -0.72 8.68 -3.98
CA LEU A 3 0.39 8.78 -4.95
C LEU A 3 1.65 8.03 -4.48
N GLY A 4 1.99 8.12 -3.19
CA GLY A 4 3.11 7.37 -2.62
C GLY A 4 2.92 5.86 -2.73
N GLY A 5 1.68 5.38 -2.56
CA GLY A 5 1.34 3.98 -2.77
C GLY A 5 1.50 3.53 -4.21
N LEU A 6 1.10 4.37 -5.17
CA LEU A 6 1.29 4.10 -6.60
C LEU A 6 2.77 4.10 -7.00
N VAL A 7 3.57 5.01 -6.45
CA VAL A 7 5.02 5.05 -6.69
C VAL A 7 5.70 3.80 -6.12
N LEU A 8 5.35 3.42 -4.88
CA LEU A 8 5.89 2.20 -4.27
C LEU A 8 5.50 0.95 -5.06
N LEU A 9 4.24 0.89 -5.53
CA LEU A 9 3.75 -0.19 -6.39
C LEU A 9 4.55 -0.28 -7.68
N ALA A 10 4.70 0.84 -8.40
CA ALA A 10 5.44 0.89 -9.66
C ALA A 10 6.91 0.48 -9.47
N GLY A 11 7.54 0.93 -8.38
CA GLY A 11 8.92 0.56 -8.03
C GLY A 11 9.06 -0.94 -7.77
N ILE A 12 8.23 -1.52 -6.90
CA ILE A 12 8.31 -2.93 -6.53
C ILE A 12 7.99 -3.85 -7.72
N TYR A 13 6.91 -3.56 -8.47
CA TYR A 13 6.54 -4.36 -9.64
C TYR A 13 7.54 -4.19 -10.79
N GLY A 14 8.08 -2.98 -10.97
CA GLY A 14 9.15 -2.70 -11.93
C GLY A 14 10.41 -3.51 -11.64
N ILE A 15 10.91 -3.44 -10.40
CA ILE A 15 12.06 -4.24 -9.96
C ILE A 15 11.79 -5.73 -10.13
N ALA A 16 10.61 -6.20 -9.70
CA ALA A 16 10.26 -7.60 -9.84
C ALA A 16 10.22 -8.05 -11.31
N HIS A 17 9.75 -7.20 -12.21
CA HIS A 17 9.74 -7.48 -13.65
C HIS A 17 11.16 -7.56 -14.22
N LEU A 18 12.01 -6.56 -13.91
CA LEU A 18 13.41 -6.53 -14.34
C LEU A 18 14.21 -7.73 -13.82
N ARG A 19 13.94 -8.15 -12.58
CA ARG A 19 14.63 -9.26 -11.89
C ARG A 19 13.98 -10.63 -12.12
N ARG A 20 12.93 -10.70 -12.95
CA ARG A 20 12.13 -11.91 -13.21
C ARG A 20 11.63 -12.59 -11.93
N TRP A 21 11.31 -11.80 -10.90
CA TRP A 21 10.75 -12.30 -9.66
C TRP A 21 9.27 -12.66 -9.81
N PRO A 22 8.76 -13.63 -9.02
CA PRO A 22 7.34 -13.96 -9.03
C PRO A 22 6.51 -12.74 -8.61
N MET A 23 5.55 -12.31 -9.45
CA MET A 23 4.68 -11.17 -9.14
C MET A 23 3.88 -11.36 -7.85
N ARG A 24 3.57 -12.61 -7.47
CA ARG A 24 2.94 -12.94 -6.18
C ARG A 24 3.80 -12.52 -4.98
N ARG A 25 5.12 -12.68 -5.06
CA ARG A 25 6.05 -12.23 -4.01
C ARG A 25 6.12 -10.70 -4.00
N ALA A 26 6.17 -10.07 -5.17
CA ALA A 26 6.15 -8.61 -5.30
C ALA A 26 4.88 -7.99 -4.67
N PHE A 27 3.71 -8.60 -4.91
CA PHE A 27 2.46 -8.21 -4.26
C PHE A 27 2.55 -8.28 -2.73
N ALA A 28 3.03 -9.40 -2.18
CA ALA A 28 3.14 -9.57 -0.73
C ALA A 28 4.07 -8.52 -0.10
N VAL A 29 5.22 -8.26 -0.73
CA VAL A 29 6.18 -7.24 -0.29
C VAL A 29 5.55 -5.84 -0.35
N PHE A 30 4.88 -5.51 -1.46
CA PHE A 30 4.16 -4.25 -1.61
C PHE A 30 3.09 -4.07 -0.53
N ALA A 31 2.22 -5.07 -0.35
CA ALA A 31 1.13 -5.01 0.62
C ALA A 31 1.64 -4.83 2.05
N ALA A 32 2.72 -5.53 2.42
CA ALA A 32 3.32 -5.41 3.74
C ALA A 32 3.94 -4.03 3.98
N LEU A 33 4.75 -3.54 3.03
CA LEU A 33 5.36 -2.21 3.14
C LEU A 33 4.31 -1.10 3.14
N TRP A 34 3.29 -1.23 2.30
CA TRP A 34 2.22 -0.24 2.22
C TRP A 34 1.35 -0.23 3.48
N ALA A 35 1.05 -1.40 4.06
CA ALA A 35 0.37 -1.50 5.35
C ALA A 35 1.14 -0.77 6.46
N LEU A 36 2.46 -0.90 6.50
CA LEU A 36 3.31 -0.18 7.47
C LEU A 36 3.23 1.33 7.27
N VAL A 37 3.34 1.82 6.03
CA VAL A 37 3.23 3.25 5.72
C VAL A 37 1.84 3.79 6.08
N ALA A 38 0.77 3.06 5.77
CA ALA A 38 -0.58 3.43 6.13
C ALA A 38 -0.78 3.45 7.66
N ALA A 39 -0.20 2.48 8.39
CA ALA A 39 -0.27 2.44 9.85
C ALA A 39 0.47 3.60 10.51
N VAL A 40 1.62 4.00 9.94
CA VAL A 40 2.32 5.23 10.37
C VAL A 40 1.46 6.46 10.10
N ASN A 41 0.77 6.53 8.96
CA ASN A 41 -0.12 7.64 8.66
C ASN A 41 -1.30 7.74 9.64
N LEU A 42 -1.92 6.60 10.00
CA LEU A 42 -2.94 6.50 11.04
C LEU A 42 -2.39 6.98 12.41
N TRP A 43 -1.20 6.50 12.79
CA TRP A 43 -0.56 6.90 14.04
C TRP A 43 -0.26 8.40 14.09
N VAL A 44 0.16 9.01 12.98
CA VAL A 44 0.38 10.46 12.91
C VAL A 44 -0.94 11.21 13.09
N GLY A 45 -2.03 10.78 12.44
CA GLY A 45 -3.37 11.39 12.60
C GLY A 45 -3.84 11.37 14.06
N VAL A 46 -3.67 10.22 14.74
CA VAL A 46 -4.11 10.07 16.13
C VAL A 46 -3.16 10.75 17.12
N ALA A 47 -1.86 10.44 17.07
CA ALA A 47 -0.90 10.83 18.10
C ALA A 47 -0.33 12.24 17.94
N HIS A 48 -0.36 12.81 16.72
CA HIS A 48 0.22 14.13 16.45
C HIS A 48 -0.81 15.17 16.02
N ALA A 49 -1.82 14.79 15.22
CA ALA A 49 -2.89 15.71 14.84
C ALA A 49 -4.06 15.76 15.84
N GLY A 50 -4.15 14.76 16.74
CA GLY A 50 -5.14 14.72 17.81
C GLY A 50 -6.53 14.25 17.39
N TYR A 51 -6.65 13.62 16.20
CA TYR A 51 -7.91 13.03 15.75
C TYR A 51 -8.23 11.74 16.53
N ALA A 52 -9.51 11.43 16.68
CA ALA A 52 -9.92 10.17 17.28
C ALA A 52 -9.59 9.00 16.35
N LEU A 53 -9.24 7.85 16.93
CA LEU A 53 -8.97 6.63 16.16
C LEU A 53 -10.15 6.25 15.26
N ALA A 54 -11.38 6.45 15.72
CA ALA A 54 -12.60 6.16 14.95
C ALA A 54 -12.76 7.05 13.71
N GLU A 55 -12.23 8.27 13.74
CA GLU A 55 -12.25 9.20 12.60
C GLU A 55 -11.19 8.82 11.56
N GLU A 56 -10.02 8.38 12.01
CA GLU A 56 -8.90 8.02 11.14
C GLU A 56 -8.98 6.59 10.59
N LEU A 57 -9.68 5.67 11.25
CA LEU A 57 -9.74 4.26 10.84
C LEU A 57 -10.38 4.05 9.45
N PRO A 58 -11.48 4.74 9.06
CA PRO A 58 -12.01 4.70 7.69
C PRO A 58 -11.03 5.27 6.66
N ILE A 59 -10.31 6.34 7.01
CA ILE A 59 -9.32 6.99 6.15
C ILE A 59 -8.15 6.03 5.92
N PHE A 60 -7.62 5.43 6.98
CA PHE A 60 -6.63 4.36 6.92
C PHE A 60 -7.10 3.22 6.01
N GLY A 61 -8.35 2.78 6.18
CA GLY A 61 -8.96 1.74 5.35
C GLY A 61 -8.89 2.08 3.86
N LEU A 62 -9.27 3.30 3.47
CA LEU A 62 -9.19 3.76 2.08
C LEU A 62 -7.75 3.88 1.58
N VAL A 63 -6.87 4.46 2.39
CA VAL A 63 -5.44 4.66 2.06
C VAL A 63 -4.74 3.32 1.84
N PHE A 64 -5.06 2.31 2.64
CA PHE A 64 -4.53 0.96 2.48
C PHE A 64 -5.20 0.20 1.32
N ALA A 65 -6.53 0.20 1.26
CA ALA A 65 -7.28 -0.65 0.34
C ALA A 65 -7.10 -0.25 -1.12
N VAL A 66 -7.11 1.05 -1.45
CA VAL A 66 -7.06 1.50 -2.86
C VAL A 66 -5.77 1.06 -3.55
N PRO A 67 -4.56 1.32 -3.02
CA PRO A 67 -3.32 0.88 -3.67
C PRO A 67 -3.16 -0.65 -3.65
N THR A 68 -3.62 -1.32 -2.59
CA THR A 68 -3.58 -2.79 -2.48
C THR A 68 -4.49 -3.46 -3.50
N ALA A 69 -5.69 -2.92 -3.73
CA ALA A 69 -6.60 -3.39 -4.75
C ALA A 69 -6.00 -3.22 -6.16
N LEU A 70 -5.37 -2.08 -6.44
CA LEU A 70 -4.68 -1.84 -7.72
C LEU A 70 -3.52 -2.83 -7.93
N ALA A 71 -2.72 -3.09 -6.89
CA ALA A 71 -1.65 -4.08 -6.94
C ALA A 71 -2.18 -5.49 -7.21
N TRP A 72 -3.30 -5.86 -6.58
CA TRP A 72 -3.98 -7.13 -6.78
C TRP A 72 -4.52 -7.28 -8.21
N LEU A 73 -5.17 -6.24 -8.75
CA LEU A 73 -5.64 -6.22 -10.14
C LEU A 73 -4.47 -6.35 -11.12
N ALA A 74 -3.37 -5.64 -10.87
CA ALA A 74 -2.15 -5.73 -11.68
C ALA A 74 -1.47 -7.11 -11.62
N LEU A 75 -1.59 -7.81 -10.49
CA LEU A 75 -1.15 -9.20 -10.35
C LEU A 75 -2.05 -10.14 -11.16
N ARG A 76 -3.37 -9.99 -11.09
CA ARG A 76 -4.32 -10.85 -11.81
C ARG A 76 -4.20 -10.74 -13.33
N GLY A 77 -3.93 -9.56 -13.87
CA GLY A 77 -3.70 -9.38 -15.31
C GLY A 77 -2.41 -10.01 -15.85
N ARG A 78 -1.61 -10.65 -14.99
CA ARG A 78 -0.32 -11.29 -15.34
C ARG A 78 -0.25 -12.76 -14.97
N ALA A 79 -1.33 -13.33 -14.43
CA ALA A 79 -1.47 -14.76 -14.12
C ALA A 79 -2.09 -15.48 -15.32
#